data_AF-A0A979GUZ4-F1
#
_entry.id   AF-A0A979GUZ4-F1
#
_cell.length_a   1.000
_cell.length_b   1.000
_cell.length_c   1.000
_cell.angle_alpha   90.00
_cell.angle_beta   90.00
_cell.angle_gamma   90.00
#
_symmetry.space_group_name_H-M   'P 1'
#
loop_
_entity.id
_entity.type
_entity.pdbx_description
1 polymer ?
#
loop_
_entity_poly.entity_id
_entity_poly.type
_entity_poly.pdbx_seq_one_letter_code
_entity_poly.pdbx_strand_id
1 'polypeptide(L)'
;MKSPLVLAMVSCFSALQLHAQDSLENTFNKYGFSCEIASDGFTTSYIFKRQWRDRDEIIHLYQTTHTEGQYKAFVEFALPQVQISFHKVEEVLSDITKVSSFMHHTIQSNCLRQMLDENTHLNMKNYMLAVNTDEEKMHFINYLHQFYEVCARPFFHEYTNIEQVDCHLSDLTDKEADYFIYGEGNTSIHRRLIIKALAGNPSTLPYYQYLESALCARKDKSLTYNNMYNLLLKIGEKLAIKPEQAQ
;
A
#
# COMPACT_ATOMS: atom_id res chain seq x y z
N MET A 1 40.09 -36.80 -13.37
CA MET A 1 39.07 -36.94 -12.31
C MET A 1 39.15 -35.68 -11.45
N LYS A 2 38.07 -34.91 -11.33
CA LYS A 2 38.06 -33.67 -10.54
C LYS A 2 37.98 -34.03 -9.05
N SER A 3 38.77 -33.34 -8.23
CA SER A 3 38.92 -33.58 -6.78
C SER A 3 37.56 -33.53 -6.05
N PRO A 4 37.31 -34.44 -5.08
CA PRO A 4 36.11 -34.42 -4.23
C PRO A 4 35.86 -33.08 -3.52
N LEU A 5 36.92 -32.30 -3.29
CA LEU A 5 36.84 -30.97 -2.68
C LEU A 5 36.15 -29.94 -3.59
N VAL A 6 36.31 -30.07 -4.92
CA VAL A 6 35.70 -29.17 -5.90
C VAL A 6 34.20 -29.44 -6.05
N LEU A 7 33.77 -30.69 -5.86
CA LEU A 7 32.34 -31.06 -5.84
C LEU A 7 31.65 -30.57 -4.56
N ALA A 8 32.33 -30.62 -3.40
CA ALA A 8 31.80 -30.10 -2.13
C ALA A 8 31.64 -28.56 -2.14
N MET A 9 32.58 -27.83 -2.77
CA MET A 9 32.45 -26.38 -2.91
C MET A 9 31.35 -25.97 -3.90
N VAL A 10 31.16 -26.72 -4.99
CA VAL A 10 30.04 -26.46 -5.93
C VAL A 10 28.69 -26.79 -5.29
N SER A 11 28.60 -27.79 -4.40
CA SER A 11 27.37 -28.08 -3.66
C SER A 11 27.04 -27.06 -2.56
N CYS A 12 28.04 -26.49 -1.90
CA CYS A 12 27.83 -25.43 -0.90
C CYS A 12 27.43 -24.10 -1.55
N PHE A 13 27.96 -23.77 -2.73
CA PHE A 13 27.52 -22.59 -3.50
C PHE A 13 26.09 -22.74 -4.03
N SER A 14 25.67 -23.95 -4.44
CA SER A 14 24.28 -24.19 -4.84
C SER A 14 23.31 -24.20 -3.66
N ALA A 15 23.68 -24.73 -2.49
CA ALA A 15 22.82 -24.72 -1.31
C ALA A 15 22.68 -23.29 -0.73
N LEU A 16 23.75 -22.49 -0.72
CA LEU A 16 23.69 -21.06 -0.36
C LEU A 16 22.90 -20.24 -1.40
N GLN A 17 22.97 -20.58 -2.69
CA GLN A 17 22.10 -19.96 -3.72
C GLN A 17 20.64 -20.38 -3.60
N LEU A 18 20.34 -21.62 -3.20
CA LEU A 18 18.98 -22.10 -2.92
C LEU A 18 18.40 -21.44 -1.67
N HIS A 19 19.17 -21.33 -0.59
CA HIS A 19 18.74 -20.60 0.62
C HIS A 19 18.63 -19.08 0.40
N ALA A 20 19.38 -18.51 -0.54
CA ALA A 20 19.19 -17.14 -0.98
C ALA A 20 17.95 -16.98 -1.89
N GLN A 21 17.59 -17.99 -2.69
CA GLN A 21 16.36 -17.96 -3.51
C GLN A 21 15.08 -18.04 -2.67
N ASP A 22 15.11 -18.75 -1.55
CA ASP A 22 13.96 -18.95 -0.65
C ASP A 22 14.02 -18.03 0.59
N SER A 23 14.39 -16.77 0.39
CA SER A 23 14.31 -15.73 1.44
C SER A 23 13.02 -14.92 1.31
N LEU A 24 12.50 -14.43 2.44
CA LEU A 24 11.32 -13.54 2.46
C LEU A 24 11.54 -12.32 1.55
N GLU A 25 12.74 -11.76 1.60
CA GLU A 25 13.19 -10.62 0.80
C GLU A 25 13.07 -10.87 -0.71
N ASN A 26 13.27 -12.12 -1.13
CA ASN A 26 13.26 -12.50 -2.54
C ASN A 26 11.92 -13.09 -3.02
N THR A 27 10.94 -13.22 -2.13
CA THR A 27 9.61 -13.82 -2.40
C THR A 27 8.93 -13.23 -3.63
N PHE A 28 9.07 -11.93 -3.89
CA PHE A 28 8.40 -11.29 -5.01
C PHE A 28 9.34 -10.89 -6.17
N ASN A 29 10.62 -11.28 -6.13
CA ASN A 29 11.59 -10.92 -7.16
C ASN A 29 11.20 -11.44 -8.55
N LYS A 30 10.62 -12.64 -8.63
CA LYS A 30 10.16 -13.22 -9.92
C LYS A 30 9.04 -12.39 -10.57
N TYR A 31 8.38 -11.54 -9.80
CA TYR A 31 7.37 -10.60 -10.28
C TYR A 31 7.92 -9.19 -10.49
N GLY A 32 9.24 -8.98 -10.34
CA GLY A 32 9.90 -7.70 -10.56
C GLY A 32 9.80 -6.72 -9.37
N PHE A 33 9.46 -7.20 -8.18
CA PHE A 33 9.54 -6.40 -6.96
C PHE A 33 10.97 -6.40 -6.41
N SER A 34 11.34 -5.29 -5.79
CA SER A 34 12.51 -5.16 -4.92
C SER A 34 12.04 -5.06 -3.47
N CYS A 35 12.79 -5.60 -2.51
CA CYS A 35 12.44 -5.54 -1.10
C CYS A 35 13.33 -4.53 -0.37
N GLU A 36 12.68 -3.63 0.37
CA GLU A 36 13.30 -2.75 1.35
C GLU A 36 12.91 -3.23 2.76
N ILE A 37 13.87 -3.28 3.68
CA ILE A 37 13.64 -3.75 5.06
C ILE A 37 13.87 -2.59 6.02
N ALA A 38 12.87 -2.32 6.85
CA ALA A 38 12.97 -1.39 7.96
C ALA A 38 12.69 -2.13 9.27
N SER A 39 13.52 -1.97 10.29
CA SER A 39 13.34 -2.63 11.58
C SER A 39 13.62 -1.65 12.72
N ASP A 40 12.81 -1.68 13.77
CA ASP A 40 13.02 -0.92 15.00
C ASP A 40 13.52 -1.81 16.16
N GLY A 41 13.84 -3.07 15.88
CA GLY A 41 14.28 -4.08 16.85
C GLY A 41 13.16 -4.92 17.46
N PHE A 42 11.90 -4.48 17.36
CA PHE A 42 10.72 -5.25 17.80
C PHE A 42 9.85 -5.66 16.60
N THR A 43 9.62 -4.70 15.69
CA THR A 43 8.89 -4.86 14.44
C THR A 43 9.86 -4.75 13.27
N THR A 44 9.71 -5.65 12.31
CA THR A 44 10.38 -5.59 11.01
C THR A 44 9.33 -5.46 9.92
N SER A 45 9.48 -4.44 9.07
CA SER A 45 8.65 -4.22 7.89
C SER A 45 9.44 -4.61 6.64
N TYR A 46 8.89 -5.54 5.87
CA TYR A 46 9.34 -5.87 4.53
C TYR A 46 8.44 -5.13 3.54
N ILE A 47 9.03 -4.22 2.78
CA ILE A 47 8.34 -3.34 1.85
C ILE A 47 8.77 -3.73 0.44
N PHE A 48 7.90 -4.44 -0.26
CA PHE A 48 8.16 -4.86 -1.63
C PHE A 48 7.62 -3.82 -2.58
N LYS A 49 8.49 -3.22 -3.40
CA LYS A 49 8.15 -2.14 -4.33
C LYS A 49 8.47 -2.53 -5.77
N ARG A 50 7.54 -2.23 -6.67
CA ARG A 50 7.75 -2.28 -8.11
C ARG A 50 7.16 -1.02 -8.73
N GLN A 51 7.98 -0.30 -9.50
CA GLN A 51 7.47 0.78 -10.33
C GLN A 51 6.89 0.19 -11.62
N TRP A 52 5.67 0.59 -11.95
CA TRP A 52 5.02 0.22 -13.21
C TRP A 52 4.37 1.46 -13.83
N ARG A 53 4.98 1.95 -14.92
CA ARG A 53 4.58 3.21 -15.58
C ARG A 53 4.66 4.40 -14.60
N ASP A 54 3.55 5.08 -14.36
CA ASP A 54 3.39 6.28 -13.53
C ASP A 54 2.84 5.98 -12.11
N ARG A 55 2.95 4.72 -11.69
CA ARG A 55 2.57 4.29 -10.35
C ARG A 55 3.59 3.35 -9.72
N ASP A 56 3.59 3.35 -8.39
CA ASP A 56 4.27 2.35 -7.58
C ASP A 56 3.25 1.35 -7.05
N GLU A 57 3.58 0.07 -7.20
CA GLU A 57 2.87 -1.04 -6.58
C GLU A 57 3.67 -1.51 -5.37
N ILE A 58 3.01 -1.59 -4.23
CA ILE A 58 3.66 -1.84 -2.95
C ILE A 58 2.94 -2.98 -2.24
N ILE A 59 3.71 -3.93 -1.72
CA ILE A 59 3.24 -4.95 -0.78
C ILE A 59 3.97 -4.75 0.54
N HIS A 60 3.21 -4.54 1.62
CA HIS A 60 3.75 -4.48 2.97
C HIS A 60 3.54 -5.81 3.68
N LEU A 61 4.59 -6.29 4.33
CA LEU A 61 4.55 -7.41 5.25
C LEU A 61 5.22 -7.00 6.56
N TYR A 62 4.46 -7.07 7.66
CA TYR A 62 4.98 -6.73 8.98
C TYR A 62 5.26 -8.01 9.79
N GLN A 63 6.34 -7.98 10.54
CA GLN A 63 6.80 -9.06 11.38
C GLN A 63 7.06 -8.51 12.79
N THR A 64 6.48 -9.14 13.80
CA THR A 64 6.75 -8.85 15.21
C THR A 64 7.60 -9.96 15.80
N THR A 65 8.64 -9.60 16.54
CA THR A 65 9.47 -10.56 17.27
C THR A 65 9.14 -10.50 18.75
N HIS A 66 8.60 -11.58 19.30
CA HIS A 66 8.19 -11.66 20.70
C HIS A 66 9.34 -12.21 21.55
N THR A 67 9.81 -11.43 22.53
CA THR A 67 11.01 -11.77 23.33
C THR A 67 10.75 -11.92 24.84
N GLU A 68 9.50 -11.92 25.32
CA GLU A 68 9.20 -11.94 26.77
C GLU A 68 8.58 -13.25 27.30
N GLY A 69 9.23 -13.83 28.34
CA GLY A 69 8.64 -14.73 29.36
C GLY A 69 8.38 -16.19 28.99
N GLN A 70 9.04 -17.15 29.70
CA GLN A 70 8.90 -18.63 29.67
C GLN A 70 8.92 -19.37 28.31
N TYR A 71 8.65 -18.71 27.19
CA TYR A 71 8.65 -19.25 25.83
C TYR A 71 9.93 -18.81 25.10
N LYS A 72 10.45 -19.68 24.23
CA LYS A 72 11.53 -19.32 23.30
C LYS A 72 11.02 -18.20 22.37
N ALA A 73 11.90 -17.26 22.02
CA ALA A 73 11.58 -16.18 21.10
C ALA A 73 10.89 -16.76 19.84
N PHE A 74 9.77 -16.16 19.44
CA PHE A 74 8.98 -16.60 18.31
C PHE A 74 8.58 -15.40 17.43
N VAL A 75 8.41 -15.66 16.15
CA VAL A 75 8.15 -14.62 15.13
C VAL A 75 6.70 -14.72 14.67
N GLU A 76 6.02 -13.58 14.61
CA GLU A 76 4.65 -13.49 14.12
C GLU A 76 4.55 -12.50 12.96
N PHE A 77 3.92 -12.90 11.86
CA PHE A 77 3.63 -12.03 10.73
C PHE A 77 2.21 -11.44 10.83
N ALA A 78 2.07 -10.18 10.45
CA ALA A 78 0.77 -9.59 10.15
C ALA A 78 0.31 -10.01 8.76
N LEU A 79 -0.98 -9.78 8.50
CA LEU A 79 -1.54 -9.94 7.16
C LEU A 79 -0.83 -9.02 6.15
N PRO A 80 -0.46 -9.53 4.97
CA PRO A 80 0.09 -8.68 3.92
C PRO A 80 -0.91 -7.61 3.46
N GLN A 81 -0.42 -6.41 3.18
CA GLN A 81 -1.21 -5.30 2.66
C GLN A 81 -0.72 -4.91 1.27
N VAL A 82 -1.63 -4.47 0.40
CA VAL A 82 -1.30 -3.98 -0.95
C VAL A 82 -1.70 -2.52 -1.08
N GLN A 83 -0.84 -1.76 -1.76
CA GLN A 83 -1.01 -0.33 -1.95
C GLN A 83 -0.59 0.04 -3.38
N ILE A 84 -1.26 1.06 -3.92
CA ILE A 84 -0.84 1.72 -5.15
C ILE A 84 -0.67 3.20 -4.87
N SER A 85 0.45 3.75 -5.34
CA SER A 85 0.70 5.19 -5.34
C SER A 85 0.76 5.71 -6.76
N PHE A 86 -0.09 6.67 -7.11
CA PHE A 86 -0.05 7.37 -8.38
C PHE A 86 0.75 8.66 -8.20
N HIS A 87 1.90 8.74 -8.87
CA HIS A 87 2.88 9.82 -8.63
C HIS A 87 2.29 11.22 -8.76
N LYS A 88 1.37 11.43 -9.71
CA LYS A 88 0.70 12.72 -9.91
C LYS A 88 -0.20 13.13 -8.74
N VAL A 89 -0.86 12.18 -8.07
CA VAL A 89 -1.68 12.47 -6.88
C VAL A 89 -0.79 12.91 -5.74
N GLU A 90 0.32 12.21 -5.53
CA GLU A 90 1.28 12.53 -4.48
C GLU A 90 2.04 13.83 -4.76
N GLU A 91 2.36 14.13 -6.02
CA GLU A 91 2.97 15.39 -6.46
C GLU A 91 2.09 16.59 -6.09
N VAL A 92 0.80 16.53 -6.41
CA VAL A 92 -0.15 17.62 -6.07
C VAL A 92 -0.19 17.86 -4.57
N LEU A 93 -0.21 16.80 -3.76
CA LEU A 93 -0.26 16.93 -2.30
C LEU A 93 1.07 17.40 -1.71
N SER A 94 2.19 16.86 -2.18
CA SER A 94 3.52 17.21 -1.69
C SER A 94 3.86 18.66 -2.00
N ASP A 95 3.52 19.15 -3.20
CA ASP A 95 3.71 20.55 -3.60
C ASP A 95 3.00 21.52 -2.66
N ILE A 96 1.80 21.15 -2.20
CA ILE A 96 0.95 22.02 -1.38
C ILE A 96 1.30 21.93 0.11
N THR A 97 1.53 20.71 0.60
CA THR A 97 1.77 20.43 2.03
C THR A 97 3.24 20.60 2.42
N LYS A 98 4.16 20.53 1.46
CA LYS A 98 5.61 20.50 1.67
C LYS A 98 6.07 19.32 2.53
N VAL A 99 5.24 18.30 2.67
CA VAL A 99 5.58 17.04 3.35
C VAL A 99 6.06 16.05 2.29
N SER A 100 7.16 15.36 2.61
CA SER A 100 7.76 14.34 1.74
C SER A 100 6.77 13.19 1.50
N SER A 101 6.58 12.82 0.23
CA SER A 101 5.66 11.79 -0.26
C SER A 101 5.97 10.35 0.18
N PHE A 102 7.07 10.14 0.93
CA PHE A 102 7.66 8.82 1.16
C PHE A 102 6.77 7.77 1.88
N MET A 103 5.65 8.17 2.45
CA MET A 103 4.73 7.26 3.16
C MET A 103 3.28 7.36 2.68
N HIS A 104 3.02 8.08 1.60
CA HIS A 104 1.67 8.31 1.14
C HIS A 104 1.37 7.49 -0.12
N HIS A 105 0.40 6.59 0.01
CA HIS A 105 -0.16 5.85 -1.11
C HIS A 105 -1.52 6.42 -1.46
N THR A 106 -1.89 6.26 -2.73
CA THR A 106 -3.14 6.81 -3.27
C THR A 106 -4.32 5.92 -2.87
N ILE A 107 -4.14 4.59 -2.94
CA ILE A 107 -5.14 3.61 -2.51
C ILE A 107 -4.47 2.45 -1.77
N GLN A 108 -5.20 1.90 -0.80
CA GLN A 108 -4.85 0.64 -0.15
C GLN A 108 -6.00 -0.34 -0.25
N SER A 109 -5.65 -1.61 -0.31
CA SER A 109 -6.57 -2.67 0.05
C SER A 109 -6.01 -3.46 1.21
N ASN A 110 -6.81 -3.55 2.26
CA ASN A 110 -6.70 -4.65 3.18
C ASN A 110 -7.35 -5.85 2.50
N CYS A 111 -6.55 -6.58 1.70
CA CYS A 111 -6.94 -7.80 0.99
C CYS A 111 -7.64 -8.85 1.88
N LEU A 112 -7.60 -8.70 3.21
CA LEU A 112 -8.38 -9.45 4.18
C LEU A 112 -9.85 -9.68 3.75
N ARG A 113 -10.57 -8.68 3.22
CA ARG A 113 -11.97 -8.88 2.78
C ARG A 113 -12.09 -9.86 1.61
N GLN A 114 -11.12 -9.87 0.69
CA GLN A 114 -11.08 -10.79 -0.46
C GLN A 114 -10.53 -12.17 -0.04
N MET A 115 -9.68 -12.23 0.98
CA MET A 115 -9.08 -13.46 1.49
C MET A 115 -10.02 -14.26 2.41
N LEU A 116 -10.92 -13.61 3.13
CA LEU A 116 -11.94 -14.26 3.96
C LEU A 116 -13.15 -14.74 3.14
N ASP A 117 -13.23 -14.36 1.86
CA ASP A 117 -14.29 -14.78 0.97
C ASP A 117 -14.01 -16.22 0.48
N GLU A 118 -15.00 -17.11 0.56
CA GLU A 118 -14.88 -18.55 0.26
C GLU A 118 -14.36 -18.83 -1.18
N ASN A 119 -14.34 -17.79 -2.02
CA ASN A 119 -13.97 -17.80 -3.44
C ASN A 119 -12.47 -17.86 -3.73
N THR A 120 -11.59 -17.50 -2.78
CA THR A 120 -10.12 -17.54 -3.01
C THR A 120 -9.47 -18.85 -2.57
N HIS A 121 -10.19 -19.67 -1.77
CA HIS A 121 -9.67 -20.87 -1.10
C HIS A 121 -8.40 -20.65 -0.23
N LEU A 122 -8.02 -19.40 0.05
CA LEU A 122 -6.87 -19.04 0.86
C LEU A 122 -7.24 -19.02 2.34
N ASN A 123 -7.21 -20.17 3.01
CA ASN A 123 -7.39 -20.24 4.46
C ASN A 123 -6.04 -20.02 5.16
N MET A 124 -5.81 -18.80 5.64
CA MET A 124 -4.67 -18.52 6.50
C MET A 124 -4.98 -19.00 7.92
N LYS A 125 -4.50 -20.18 8.28
CA LYS A 125 -4.59 -20.65 9.67
C LYS A 125 -3.70 -19.77 10.55
N ASN A 126 -4.16 -19.43 11.76
CA ASN A 126 -3.38 -18.67 12.76
C ASN A 126 -1.94 -19.22 12.96
N TYR A 127 -1.74 -20.53 12.74
CA TYR A 127 -0.44 -21.18 12.84
C TYR A 127 0.56 -20.77 11.74
N MET A 128 0.11 -20.23 10.60
CA MET A 128 1.00 -19.77 9.52
C MET A 128 1.54 -18.36 9.76
N LEU A 129 0.96 -17.61 10.70
CA LEU A 129 1.50 -16.32 11.11
C LEU A 129 2.66 -16.49 12.09
N ALA A 130 2.63 -17.51 12.95
CA ALA A 130 3.73 -17.86 13.82
C ALA A 130 4.74 -18.74 13.07
N VAL A 131 5.86 -18.15 12.61
CA VAL A 131 6.84 -18.83 11.75
C VAL A 131 8.14 -19.04 12.53
N ASN A 132 8.33 -20.24 13.08
CA ASN A 132 9.39 -20.53 14.04
C ASN A 132 10.35 -21.65 13.61
N THR A 133 10.02 -22.33 12.52
CA THR A 133 10.80 -23.41 11.91
C THR A 133 11.03 -23.14 10.42
N ASP A 134 12.04 -23.79 9.84
CA ASP A 134 12.31 -23.69 8.41
C ASP A 134 11.15 -24.21 7.55
N GLU A 135 10.46 -25.26 8.01
CA GLU A 135 9.26 -25.80 7.35
C GLU A 135 8.11 -24.79 7.32
N GLU A 136 7.81 -24.16 8.47
CA GLU A 136 6.80 -23.10 8.56
C GLU A 136 7.18 -21.90 7.67
N LYS A 137 8.46 -21.56 7.58
CA LYS A 137 8.95 -20.48 6.71
C LYS A 137 8.71 -20.80 5.24
N MET A 138 8.98 -22.04 4.81
CA MET A 138 8.69 -22.46 3.43
C MET A 138 7.19 -22.45 3.13
N HIS A 139 6.34 -22.88 4.07
CA HIS A 139 4.90 -22.78 3.92
C HIS A 139 4.42 -21.34 3.82
N PHE A 140 5.00 -20.45 4.62
CA PHE A 140 4.66 -19.03 4.61
C PHE A 140 5.08 -18.34 3.30
N ILE A 141 6.28 -18.61 2.78
CA ILE A 141 6.72 -18.10 1.46
C ILE A 141 5.79 -18.58 0.33
N ASN A 142 5.40 -19.86 0.36
CA ASN A 142 4.43 -20.40 -0.61
C ASN A 142 3.07 -19.70 -0.51
N TYR A 143 2.61 -19.41 0.70
CA TYR A 143 1.40 -18.63 0.94
C TYR A 143 1.51 -17.21 0.38
N LEU A 144 2.64 -16.52 0.58
CA LEU A 144 2.87 -15.18 0.02
C LEU A 144 2.80 -15.19 -1.51
N HIS A 145 3.34 -16.21 -2.18
CA HIS A 145 3.18 -16.36 -3.63
C HIS A 145 1.71 -16.52 -4.05
N GLN A 146 0.93 -17.33 -3.32
CA GLN A 146 -0.49 -17.49 -3.62
C GLN A 146 -1.28 -16.20 -3.37
N PHE A 147 -0.98 -15.50 -2.28
CA PHE A 147 -1.50 -14.17 -1.99
C PHE A 147 -1.26 -13.21 -3.16
N TYR A 148 -0.06 -13.22 -3.74
CA TYR A 148 0.21 -12.39 -4.90
C TYR A 148 -0.65 -12.76 -6.10
N GLU A 149 -0.72 -14.03 -6.48
CA GLU A 149 -1.44 -14.49 -7.68
C GLU A 149 -2.95 -14.24 -7.61
N VAL A 150 -3.54 -14.40 -6.42
CA VAL A 150 -4.99 -14.42 -6.19
C VAL A 150 -5.52 -13.08 -5.68
N CYS A 151 -4.72 -12.30 -4.94
CA CYS A 151 -5.18 -11.05 -4.31
C CYS A 151 -4.43 -9.82 -4.84
N ALA A 152 -3.10 -9.77 -4.67
CA ALA A 152 -2.34 -8.56 -4.99
C ALA A 152 -2.34 -8.25 -6.50
N ARG A 153 -2.09 -9.27 -7.33
CA ARG A 153 -2.03 -9.09 -8.78
C ARG A 153 -3.38 -8.63 -9.36
N PRO A 154 -4.54 -9.23 -9.03
CA PRO A 154 -5.84 -8.70 -9.45
C PRO A 154 -6.07 -7.25 -9.01
N PHE A 155 -5.76 -6.92 -7.75
CA PHE A 155 -5.86 -5.55 -7.24
C PHE A 155 -5.03 -4.57 -8.09
N PHE A 156 -3.77 -4.90 -8.39
CA PHE A 156 -2.94 -4.04 -9.25
C PHE A 156 -3.45 -3.89 -10.69
N HIS A 157 -4.13 -4.91 -11.24
CA HIS A 157 -4.75 -4.82 -12.56
C HIS A 157 -6.04 -3.99 -12.56
N GLU A 158 -6.83 -4.09 -11.49
CA GLU A 158 -8.07 -3.35 -11.31
C GLU A 158 -7.81 -1.84 -11.29
N TYR A 159 -6.74 -1.41 -10.62
CA TYR A 159 -6.37 0.00 -10.47
C TYR A 159 -5.13 0.36 -11.29
N THR A 160 -5.25 0.21 -12.60
CA THR A 160 -4.16 0.53 -13.54
C THR A 160 -4.01 2.04 -13.75
N ASN A 161 -5.12 2.77 -13.75
CA ASN A 161 -5.16 4.22 -13.90
C ASN A 161 -6.11 4.86 -12.89
N ILE A 162 -6.08 6.18 -12.87
CA ILE A 162 -6.80 7.00 -11.92
C ILE A 162 -8.31 7.04 -12.24
N GLU A 163 -8.68 6.94 -13.52
CA GLU A 163 -10.07 6.88 -13.95
C GLU A 163 -10.79 5.65 -13.37
N GLN A 164 -10.12 4.49 -13.32
CA GLN A 164 -10.65 3.28 -12.68
C GLN A 164 -10.84 3.48 -11.17
N VAL A 165 -9.89 4.11 -10.50
CA VAL A 165 -10.00 4.44 -9.07
C VAL A 165 -11.22 5.32 -8.83
N ASP A 166 -11.41 6.37 -9.62
CA ASP A 166 -12.54 7.29 -9.50
C ASP A 166 -13.90 6.61 -9.73
N CYS A 167 -13.98 5.71 -10.72
CA CYS A 167 -15.17 4.89 -10.94
C CYS A 167 -15.54 4.11 -9.66
N HIS A 168 -14.58 3.39 -9.07
CA HIS A 168 -14.87 2.57 -7.88
C HIS A 168 -15.18 3.41 -6.64
N LEU A 169 -14.54 4.58 -6.48
CA LEU A 169 -14.89 5.52 -5.41
C LEU A 169 -16.33 6.00 -5.48
N SER A 170 -16.95 5.99 -6.66
CA SER A 170 -18.32 6.44 -6.86
C SER A 170 -19.35 5.41 -6.38
N ASP A 171 -18.95 4.14 -6.24
CA ASP A 171 -19.81 3.05 -5.76
C ASP A 171 -19.72 2.84 -4.24
N LEU A 172 -18.76 3.50 -3.57
CA LEU A 172 -18.51 3.36 -2.14
C LEU A 172 -19.26 4.41 -1.30
N THR A 173 -19.63 4.04 -0.07
CA THR A 173 -20.03 5.05 0.92
C THR A 173 -18.85 5.94 1.30
N ASP A 174 -19.10 7.14 1.82
CA ASP A 174 -18.01 8.06 2.21
C ASP A 174 -17.02 7.44 3.20
N LYS A 175 -17.53 6.68 4.18
CA LYS A 175 -16.70 5.98 5.17
C LYS A 175 -15.82 4.90 4.53
N GLU A 176 -16.33 4.19 3.53
CA GLU A 176 -15.58 3.16 2.82
C GLU A 176 -14.54 3.77 1.88
N ALA A 177 -14.90 4.85 1.19
CA ALA A 177 -13.99 5.61 0.36
C ALA A 177 -12.82 6.19 1.17
N ASP A 178 -13.10 6.71 2.38
CA ASP A 178 -12.07 7.21 3.30
C ASP A 178 -11.13 6.12 3.85
N TYR A 179 -11.58 4.87 3.87
CA TYR A 179 -10.74 3.73 4.26
C TYR A 179 -9.91 3.21 3.08
N PHE A 180 -10.54 3.16 1.91
CA PHE A 180 -9.95 2.71 0.66
C PHE A 180 -8.82 3.63 0.18
N ILE A 181 -8.99 4.94 0.39
CA ILE A 181 -7.92 5.93 0.23
C ILE A 181 -7.23 6.10 1.57
N TYR A 182 -5.92 5.89 1.60
CA TYR A 182 -5.15 6.20 2.79
C TYR A 182 -4.58 7.60 2.72
N GLY A 183 -4.66 8.30 3.85
CA GLY A 183 -3.95 9.54 4.07
C GLY A 183 -3.76 9.73 5.57
N GLU A 184 -2.71 10.46 5.95
CA GLU A 184 -2.59 10.88 7.34
C GLU A 184 -3.77 11.80 7.69
N GLY A 185 -4.56 11.40 8.67
CA GLY A 185 -5.67 12.17 9.20
C GLY A 185 -6.73 12.57 8.16
N ASN A 186 -7.05 13.86 8.09
CA ASN A 186 -8.19 14.40 7.34
C ASN A 186 -7.90 14.65 5.85
N THR A 187 -6.83 14.08 5.29
CA THR A 187 -6.41 14.31 3.90
C THR A 187 -7.11 13.40 2.88
N SER A 188 -7.90 12.41 3.33
CA SER A 188 -8.65 11.49 2.47
C SER A 188 -9.62 12.22 1.52
N ILE A 189 -10.37 13.20 2.03
CA ILE A 189 -11.32 13.99 1.23
C ILE A 189 -10.62 14.83 0.15
N HIS A 190 -9.41 15.31 0.45
CA HIS A 190 -8.60 16.08 -0.50
C HIS A 190 -8.01 15.18 -1.57
N ARG A 191 -7.54 13.98 -1.19
CA ARG A 191 -7.11 12.93 -2.13
C ARG A 191 -8.23 12.53 -3.08
N ARG A 192 -9.45 12.31 -2.58
CA ARG A 192 -10.65 12.04 -3.40
C ARG A 192 -10.88 13.11 -4.45
N LEU A 193 -10.77 14.38 -4.06
CA LEU A 193 -10.92 15.50 -4.98
C LEU A 193 -9.82 15.50 -6.07
N ILE A 194 -8.56 15.27 -5.69
CA ILE A 194 -7.43 15.23 -6.62
C ILE A 194 -7.61 14.09 -7.63
N ILE A 195 -8.01 12.91 -7.17
CA ILE A 195 -8.33 11.76 -8.02
C ILE A 195 -9.47 12.11 -8.99
N LYS A 196 -10.56 12.72 -8.49
CA LYS A 196 -11.67 13.15 -9.36
C LYS A 196 -11.22 14.12 -10.45
N ALA A 197 -10.45 15.14 -10.06
CA ALA A 197 -9.97 16.18 -10.96
C ALA A 197 -9.02 15.63 -12.03
N LEU A 198 -8.02 14.86 -11.62
CA LEU A 198 -7.03 14.28 -12.53
C LEU A 198 -7.63 13.18 -13.43
N ALA A 199 -8.73 12.53 -13.02
CA ALA A 199 -9.52 11.62 -13.86
C ALA A 199 -10.42 12.35 -14.88
N GLY A 200 -10.50 13.69 -14.82
CA GLY A 200 -11.41 14.47 -15.65
C GLY A 200 -12.89 14.25 -15.32
N ASN A 201 -13.22 13.85 -14.08
CA ASN A 201 -14.60 13.56 -13.70
C ASN A 201 -15.45 14.85 -13.73
N PRO A 202 -16.60 14.89 -14.44
CA PRO A 202 -17.46 16.08 -14.51
C PRO A 202 -18.05 16.51 -13.16
N SER A 203 -18.12 15.61 -12.18
CA SER A 203 -18.54 15.90 -10.80
C SER A 203 -17.46 16.57 -9.95
N THR A 204 -16.24 16.80 -10.48
CA THR A 204 -15.14 17.44 -9.75
C THR A 204 -15.53 18.81 -9.20
N LEU A 205 -16.09 19.69 -10.04
CA LEU A 205 -16.50 21.03 -9.61
C LEU A 205 -17.65 20.99 -8.57
N PRO A 206 -18.73 20.21 -8.80
CA PRO A 206 -19.76 19.98 -7.78
C PRO A 206 -19.19 19.48 -6.43
N TYR A 207 -18.28 18.50 -6.46
CA TYR A 207 -17.67 17.95 -5.26
C TYR A 207 -16.80 18.97 -4.52
N TYR A 208 -16.00 19.75 -5.27
CA TYR A 208 -15.22 20.86 -4.73
C TYR A 208 -16.12 21.88 -4.01
N GLN A 209 -17.21 22.32 -4.65
CA GLN A 209 -18.13 23.31 -4.08
C GLN A 209 -18.83 22.80 -2.81
N TYR A 210 -19.19 21.52 -2.79
CA TYR A 210 -19.72 20.85 -1.60
C TYR A 210 -18.72 20.91 -0.43
N LEU A 211 -17.46 20.49 -0.67
CA LEU A 211 -16.42 20.52 0.36
C LEU A 211 -16.12 21.95 0.82
N GLU A 212 -16.06 22.90 -0.12
CA GLU A 212 -15.78 24.31 0.16
C GLU A 212 -16.85 24.91 1.08
N SER A 213 -18.13 24.68 0.78
CA SER A 213 -19.24 25.13 1.62
C SER A 213 -19.20 24.49 3.02
N ALA A 214 -19.02 23.16 3.08
CA ALA A 214 -19.00 22.41 4.33
C ALA A 214 -17.84 22.80 5.25
N LEU A 215 -16.65 23.03 4.68
CA LEU A 215 -15.46 23.43 5.44
C LEU A 215 -15.49 24.92 5.79
N CYS A 216 -15.98 25.79 4.90
CA CYS A 216 -16.13 27.22 5.20
C CYS A 216 -17.04 27.44 6.41
N ALA A 217 -18.15 26.71 6.52
CA ALA A 217 -19.06 26.78 7.67
C ALA A 217 -18.44 26.29 9.00
N ARG A 218 -17.29 25.63 8.95
CA ARG A 218 -16.61 25.03 10.12
C ARG A 218 -15.21 25.57 10.37
N LYS A 219 -14.64 26.37 9.46
CA LYS A 219 -13.24 26.81 9.51
C LYS A 219 -12.88 27.56 10.80
N ASP A 220 -13.84 28.27 11.40
CA ASP A 220 -13.63 29.04 12.63
C ASP A 220 -13.90 28.22 13.91
N LYS A 221 -14.32 26.94 13.78
CA LYS A 221 -14.59 26.05 14.90
C LYS A 221 -13.34 25.35 15.43
N SER A 222 -12.32 25.15 14.60
CA SER A 222 -11.04 24.58 15.02
C SER A 222 -9.93 24.87 14.00
N LEU A 223 -8.68 24.83 14.48
CA LEU A 223 -7.49 24.91 13.62
C LEU A 223 -7.49 23.81 12.56
N THR A 224 -7.97 22.61 12.91
CA THR A 224 -8.09 21.48 11.98
C THR A 224 -8.99 21.82 10.79
N TYR A 225 -10.19 22.34 11.02
CA TYR A 225 -11.09 22.73 9.93
C TYR A 225 -10.54 23.90 9.12
N ASN A 226 -9.87 24.85 9.77
CA ASN A 226 -9.19 25.95 9.08
C ASN A 226 -8.11 25.41 8.12
N ASN A 227 -7.26 24.51 8.59
CA ASN A 227 -6.20 23.90 7.77
C ASN A 227 -6.78 23.07 6.62
N MET A 228 -7.84 22.30 6.85
CA MET A 228 -8.53 21.54 5.79
C MET A 228 -9.13 22.46 4.73
N TYR A 229 -9.75 23.58 5.14
CA TYR A 229 -10.30 24.57 4.22
C TYR A 229 -9.20 25.22 3.38
N ASN A 230 -8.12 25.69 4.01
CA ASN A 230 -6.99 26.30 3.29
C ASN A 230 -6.31 25.30 2.34
N LEU A 231 -6.20 24.03 2.72
CA LEU A 231 -5.68 22.97 1.86
C LEU A 231 -6.59 22.76 0.65
N LEU A 232 -7.91 22.73 0.84
CA LEU A 232 -8.88 22.61 -0.25
C LEU A 232 -8.71 23.74 -1.28
N LEU A 233 -8.59 24.99 -0.83
CA LEU A 233 -8.43 26.14 -1.73
C LEU A 233 -7.16 26.02 -2.59
N LYS A 234 -6.03 25.67 -1.97
CA LYS A 234 -4.76 25.47 -2.68
C LYS A 234 -4.82 24.34 -3.70
N ILE A 235 -5.55 23.27 -3.41
CA ILE A 235 -5.79 22.17 -4.36
C ILE A 235 -6.63 22.67 -5.53
N GLY A 236 -7.71 23.41 -5.26
CA GLY A 236 -8.57 24.01 -6.28
C GLY A 236 -7.80 24.91 -7.25
N GLU A 237 -6.89 25.74 -6.72
CA GLU A 237 -5.97 26.59 -7.49
C GLU A 237 -4.99 25.75 -8.32
N LYS A 238 -4.26 24.82 -7.68
CA LYS A 238 -3.25 23.98 -8.33
C LYS A 238 -3.81 23.16 -9.49
N LEU A 239 -5.04 22.68 -9.35
CA LEU A 239 -5.73 21.85 -10.36
C LEU A 239 -6.68 22.65 -11.26
N ALA A 240 -6.72 23.98 -11.13
CA ALA A 240 -7.61 24.86 -11.90
C ALA A 240 -9.09 24.41 -11.92
N ILE A 241 -9.59 23.92 -10.79
CA ILE A 241 -10.96 23.33 -10.69
C ILE A 241 -12.03 24.41 -10.83
N LYS A 242 -11.77 25.62 -10.35
CA LYS A 242 -12.58 26.80 -10.65
C LYS A 242 -11.92 27.56 -11.80
N PRO A 243 -12.62 27.82 -12.91
CA PRO A 243 -12.17 28.85 -13.83
C PRO A 243 -12.17 30.19 -13.08
N GLU A 244 -11.13 31.00 -13.29
CA GLU A 244 -11.11 32.37 -12.78
C GLU A 244 -12.44 33.04 -13.12
N GLN A 245 -13.06 33.68 -12.12
CA GLN A 245 -14.20 34.55 -12.39
C GLN A 245 -13.68 35.62 -13.34
N ALA A 246 -14.06 35.53 -14.61
CA ALA A 246 -13.84 36.61 -15.57
C ALA A 246 -14.48 37.87 -14.96
N GLN A 247 -13.61 38.78 -14.51
CA GLN A 247 -14.00 40.10 -14.02
C GLN A 247 -14.59 40.94 -15.16
#